data_AF-A0A438IP34-F1
#
_entry.id   AF-A0A438IP34-F1
#
_cell.length_a   1.000
_cell.length_b   1.000
_cell.length_c   1.000
_cell.angle_alpha   90.00
_cell.angle_beta   90.00
_cell.angle_gamma   90.00
#
_symmetry.space_group_name_H-M   'P 1'
#
loop_
_entity.id
_entity.type
_entity.pdbx_description
1 polymer ?
#
loop_
_entity_poly.entity_id
_entity_poly.type
_entity_poly.pdbx_seq_one_letter_code
_entity_poly.pdbx_strand_id
1 'polypeptide(L)'
;MASAHRRSNSLDRIKINGEWLSEEQEIREGIANAFHQLLSEDTGWKTDIGRLQFDQINQQEAENLERFFTEDEIYAALMEMNGDKTPGPDGFTMTFWQSCWDFAKEEILEMFKEFHEHSSFLKSLNNTFLVLIPKKSGAEDLGDFRPISLLGGSTSYWLKALGLSGWGGCGVAYPQPNSQCCLMGCQLAFSPSTKGLRQGDPLSPYLFVMGMEVLDVLIRRVVEGGFLSGCNIRGGSRSPLNISHLFFADNTIVFCEASKEHLTHLSWILLWFEAASGLRINLAKSEIIPVGEVVEIEELAVELGCRVGSLPS
;
A
#
# COMPACT_ATOMS: atom_id res chain seq x y z
N MET A 1 10.87 -26.90 12.15
CA MET A 1 10.65 -25.83 11.15
C MET A 1 10.84 -24.44 11.76
N ALA A 2 10.19 -24.07 12.86
CA ALA A 2 10.41 -22.78 13.54
C ALA A 2 11.88 -22.50 13.93
N SER A 3 12.63 -23.51 14.37
CA SER A 3 14.05 -23.42 14.74
C SER A 3 15.03 -23.33 13.56
N ALA A 4 14.57 -23.60 12.33
CA ALA A 4 15.37 -23.40 11.11
C ALA A 4 15.20 -21.95 10.60
N HIS A 5 13.97 -21.42 10.62
CA HIS A 5 13.70 -20.01 10.31
C HIS A 5 14.28 -19.04 11.35
N ARG A 6 14.31 -19.43 12.65
CA ARG A 6 14.98 -18.64 13.69
C ARG A 6 16.48 -18.46 13.44
N ARG A 7 17.12 -19.43 12.76
CA ARG A 7 18.53 -19.38 12.37
C ARG A 7 18.77 -18.68 11.03
N SER A 8 17.74 -18.54 10.18
CA SER A 8 17.83 -17.76 8.93
C SER A 8 17.45 -16.29 9.09
N ASN A 9 16.77 -15.95 10.19
CA ASN A 9 16.32 -14.58 10.50
C ASN A 9 17.18 -13.91 11.58
N SER A 10 18.36 -14.45 11.93
CA SER A 10 19.35 -13.69 12.69
C SER A 10 20.00 -12.68 11.75
N LEU A 11 19.78 -11.42 12.07
CA LEU A 11 20.28 -10.26 11.37
C LEU A 11 21.56 -9.82 12.08
N ASP A 12 22.65 -10.55 11.80
CA ASP A 12 23.93 -10.39 12.50
C ASP A 12 24.60 -9.04 12.20
N ARG A 13 24.27 -8.46 11.04
CA ARG A 13 24.67 -7.11 10.62
C ARG A 13 23.68 -6.57 9.60
N ILE A 14 23.53 -5.24 9.55
CA ILE A 14 22.71 -4.56 8.56
C ILE A 14 23.42 -3.32 8.04
N LYS A 15 23.14 -2.96 6.79
CA LYS A 15 23.52 -1.69 6.20
C LYS A 15 22.34 -0.73 6.22
N ILE A 16 22.53 0.44 6.84
CA ILE A 16 21.53 1.52 6.89
C ILE A 16 22.22 2.80 6.41
N ASN A 17 21.66 3.46 5.40
CA ASN A 17 22.22 4.69 4.81
C ASN A 17 23.69 4.58 4.39
N GLY A 18 24.15 3.38 4.02
CA GLY A 18 25.54 3.16 3.61
C GLY A 18 26.46 2.65 4.72
N GLU A 19 26.05 2.71 5.99
CA GLU A 19 26.84 2.35 7.16
C GLU A 19 26.50 0.96 7.68
N TRP A 20 27.51 0.22 8.13
CA TRP A 20 27.35 -1.11 8.71
C TRP A 20 27.11 -1.02 10.21
N LEU A 21 26.02 -1.63 10.66
CA LEU A 21 25.69 -1.83 12.07
C LEU A 21 25.80 -3.32 12.37
N SER A 22 26.52 -3.66 13.43
CA SER A 22 26.77 -5.06 13.84
C SER A 22 26.45 -5.33 15.30
N GLU A 23 26.40 -4.30 16.15
CA GLU A 23 25.93 -4.48 17.52
C GLU A 23 24.41 -4.55 17.57
N GLU A 24 23.87 -5.49 18.35
CA GLU A 24 22.43 -5.74 18.41
C GLU A 24 21.62 -4.48 18.77
N GLN A 25 22.14 -3.66 19.69
CA GLN A 25 21.49 -2.40 20.07
C GLN A 25 21.57 -1.35 18.95
N GLU A 26 22.71 -1.24 18.27
CA GLU A 26 22.87 -0.33 17.14
C GLU A 26 21.97 -0.71 15.96
N ILE A 27 21.89 -2.00 15.62
CA ILE A 27 21.01 -2.52 14.58
C ILE A 27 19.56 -2.14 14.91
N ARG A 28 19.15 -2.38 16.16
CA ARG A 28 17.79 -2.08 16.64
C ARG A 28 17.48 -0.60 16.54
N GLU A 29 18.32 0.28 17.09
CA GLU A 29 18.15 1.73 17.07
C GLU A 29 18.29 2.33 15.67
N GLY A 30 19.15 1.75 14.83
CA GLY A 30 19.32 2.16 13.44
C GLY A 30 18.05 1.89 12.62
N ILE A 31 17.50 0.68 12.72
CA ILE A 31 16.26 0.32 12.00
C ILE A 31 15.08 1.16 12.50
N ALA A 32 14.96 1.25 13.81
CA ALA A 32 14.03 2.10 14.54
C ALA A 32 14.00 3.54 13.99
N ASN A 33 15.16 4.20 13.96
CA ASN A 33 15.30 5.56 13.47
C ASN A 33 15.02 5.67 11.97
N ALA A 34 15.48 4.70 11.18
CA ALA A 34 15.23 4.67 9.74
C ALA A 34 13.73 4.58 9.42
N PHE A 35 12.98 3.72 10.11
CA PHE A 35 11.53 3.64 9.93
C PHE A 35 10.80 4.87 10.48
N HIS A 36 11.25 5.43 11.60
CA HIS A 36 10.68 6.68 12.10
C HIS A 36 10.81 7.78 11.04
N GLN A 37 12.01 8.00 10.49
CA GLN A 37 12.22 8.97 9.41
C GLN A 37 11.40 8.64 8.14
N LEU A 38 11.30 7.35 7.78
CA LEU A 38 10.55 6.91 6.61
C LEU A 38 9.03 7.07 6.77
N LEU A 39 8.50 6.97 7.97
CA LEU A 39 7.05 7.01 8.27
C LEU A 39 6.60 8.34 8.87
N SER A 40 7.54 9.25 9.18
CA SER A 40 7.26 10.64 9.52
C SER A 40 7.18 11.49 8.25
N GLU A 41 6.15 12.33 8.20
CA GLU A 41 5.93 13.33 7.17
C GLU A 41 6.73 14.58 7.52
N ASP A 42 7.48 15.09 6.55
CA ASP A 42 7.98 16.46 6.64
C ASP A 42 6.82 17.36 6.24
N THR A 43 6.44 18.32 7.08
CA THR A 43 5.26 19.20 6.91
C THR A 43 5.46 20.23 5.79
N GLY A 44 6.06 19.81 4.68
CA GLY A 44 6.31 20.61 3.50
C GLY A 44 5.04 20.92 2.72
N TRP A 45 5.20 21.84 1.77
CA TRP A 45 4.15 22.21 0.81
C TRP A 45 3.65 20.97 0.05
N LYS A 46 2.35 20.72 0.11
CA LYS A 46 1.68 19.71 -0.73
C LYS A 46 1.19 20.38 -2.00
N THR A 47 1.47 19.73 -3.12
CA THR A 47 0.96 20.18 -4.41
C THR A 47 -0.56 20.09 -4.43
N ASP A 48 -1.23 21.21 -4.70
CA ASP A 48 -2.63 21.19 -5.05
C ASP A 48 -2.76 20.64 -6.47
N ILE A 49 -3.24 19.40 -6.60
CA ILE A 49 -3.57 18.76 -7.88
C ILE A 49 -4.82 19.36 -8.54
N GLY A 50 -5.37 20.43 -7.97
CA GLY A 50 -6.47 21.17 -8.52
C GLY A 50 -7.77 20.36 -8.52
N ARG A 51 -8.77 20.88 -9.23
CA ARG A 51 -10.11 20.29 -9.38
C ARG A 51 -10.07 19.04 -10.29
N LEU A 52 -9.33 18.01 -9.89
CA LEU A 52 -9.48 16.68 -10.49
C LEU A 52 -10.93 16.25 -10.29
N GLN A 53 -11.55 15.82 -11.38
CA GLN A 53 -12.90 15.27 -11.34
C GLN A 53 -12.74 13.77 -11.24
N PHE A 54 -13.17 13.23 -10.11
CA PHE A 54 -13.25 11.80 -9.86
C PHE A 54 -14.66 11.33 -10.15
N ASP A 55 -14.79 10.08 -10.54
CA ASP A 55 -16.10 9.46 -10.65
C ASP A 55 -16.70 9.37 -9.24
N GLN A 56 -17.97 9.76 -9.13
CA GLN A 56 -18.66 9.78 -7.85
C GLN A 56 -19.68 8.64 -7.82
N ILE A 57 -19.70 7.93 -6.71
CA ILE A 57 -20.79 7.01 -6.40
C ILE A 57 -22.10 7.79 -6.29
N ASN A 58 -23.21 7.13 -6.61
CA ASN A 58 -24.51 7.76 -6.49
C ASN A 58 -24.93 7.85 -5.00
N GLN A 59 -25.95 8.67 -4.72
CA GLN A 59 -26.44 8.90 -3.36
C GLN A 59 -26.83 7.60 -2.63
N GLN A 60 -27.44 6.65 -3.33
CA GLN A 60 -27.85 5.38 -2.73
C GLN A 60 -26.63 4.50 -2.39
N GLU A 61 -25.62 4.49 -3.24
CA GLU A 61 -24.34 3.84 -2.96
C GLU A 61 -23.66 4.47 -1.74
N ALA A 62 -23.58 5.80 -1.66
CA ALA A 62 -23.02 6.50 -0.50
C ALA A 62 -23.77 6.14 0.79
N GLU A 63 -25.11 6.22 0.79
CA GLU A 63 -25.93 5.84 1.94
C GLU A 63 -25.72 4.39 2.37
N ASN A 64 -25.50 3.48 1.41
CA ASN A 64 -25.21 2.08 1.71
C ASN A 64 -23.83 1.90 2.37
N LEU A 65 -22.85 2.74 2.05
CA LEU A 65 -21.50 2.71 2.64
C LEU A 65 -21.45 3.40 4.01
N GLU A 66 -22.38 4.32 4.29
CA GLU A 66 -22.46 5.07 5.54
C GLU A 66 -23.32 4.40 6.61
N ARG A 67 -24.04 3.33 6.27
CA ARG A 67 -24.91 2.63 7.24
C ARG A 67 -24.10 1.95 8.34
N PHE A 68 -24.74 1.70 9.47
CA PHE A 68 -24.15 0.93 10.56
C PHE A 68 -23.81 -0.51 10.12
N PHE A 69 -22.68 -1.01 10.62
CA PHE A 69 -22.30 -2.41 10.46
C PHE A 69 -23.32 -3.32 11.16
N THR A 70 -23.73 -4.36 10.45
CA THR A 70 -24.58 -5.42 10.99
C THR A 70 -23.74 -6.49 11.71
N GLU A 71 -24.35 -7.22 12.64
CA GLU A 71 -23.69 -8.36 13.31
C GLU A 71 -23.21 -9.39 12.29
N ASP A 72 -24.03 -9.70 11.28
CA ASP A 72 -23.71 -10.66 10.22
C ASP A 72 -22.49 -10.23 9.39
N GLU A 73 -22.35 -8.94 9.05
CA GLU A 73 -21.18 -8.42 8.32
C GLU A 73 -19.90 -8.58 9.14
N ILE A 74 -19.95 -8.24 10.42
CA ILE A 74 -18.79 -8.34 11.33
C ILE A 74 -18.43 -9.81 11.56
N TYR A 75 -19.43 -10.66 11.77
CA TYR A 75 -19.25 -12.10 11.93
C TYR A 75 -18.65 -12.73 10.67
N ALA A 76 -19.19 -12.41 9.49
CA ALA A 76 -18.66 -12.88 8.21
C ALA A 76 -17.21 -12.43 8.01
N ALA A 77 -16.90 -11.16 8.30
CA ALA A 77 -15.53 -10.64 8.22
C ALA A 77 -14.56 -11.40 9.14
N LEU A 78 -14.99 -11.76 10.35
CA LEU A 78 -14.19 -12.56 11.28
C LEU A 78 -14.01 -14.01 10.79
N MET A 79 -15.06 -14.64 10.28
CA MET A 79 -15.04 -16.03 9.82
C MET A 79 -14.26 -16.23 8.51
N GLU A 80 -14.22 -15.22 7.62
CA GLU A 80 -13.38 -15.24 6.42
C GLU A 80 -11.87 -15.17 6.71
N MET A 81 -11.48 -14.74 7.92
CA MET A 81 -10.07 -14.59 8.25
C MET A 81 -9.41 -15.96 8.40
N ASN A 82 -8.18 -16.07 7.88
CA ASN A 82 -7.40 -17.28 8.08
C ASN A 82 -7.01 -17.43 9.56
N GLY A 83 -7.45 -18.55 10.18
CA GLY A 83 -7.19 -18.89 11.59
C GLY A 83 -5.70 -18.98 11.94
N ASP A 84 -4.88 -19.45 10.99
CA ASP A 84 -3.43 -19.66 11.16
C ASP A 84 -2.60 -18.37 11.08
N LYS A 85 -3.25 -17.20 11.03
CA LYS A 85 -2.56 -15.91 11.06
C LYS A 85 -1.75 -15.78 12.35
N THR A 86 -0.52 -15.28 12.20
CA THR A 86 0.37 -14.98 13.32
C THR A 86 -0.28 -13.92 14.22
N PRO A 87 -0.28 -14.11 15.55
CA PRO A 87 -0.88 -13.16 16.48
C PRO A 87 -0.13 -11.82 16.48
N GLY A 88 -0.86 -10.77 16.83
CA GLY A 88 -0.28 -9.46 17.09
C GLY A 88 0.32 -9.34 18.50
N PRO A 89 0.50 -8.11 19.00
CA PRO A 89 1.06 -7.86 20.33
C PRO A 89 0.26 -8.41 21.50
N ASP A 90 -1.03 -8.68 21.29
CA ASP A 90 -1.95 -9.27 22.27
C ASP A 90 -1.74 -10.78 22.47
N GLY A 91 -1.04 -11.44 21.55
CA GLY A 91 -0.79 -12.89 21.60
C GLY A 91 -2.00 -13.76 21.21
N PHE A 92 -3.15 -13.16 20.87
CA PHE A 92 -4.34 -13.91 20.49
C PHE A 92 -4.34 -14.22 18.99
N THR A 93 -4.54 -15.49 18.67
CA THR A 93 -4.67 -15.95 17.28
C THR A 93 -6.03 -15.60 16.72
N MET A 94 -6.18 -15.64 15.39
CA MET A 94 -7.48 -15.43 14.77
C MET A 94 -8.49 -16.53 15.14
N THR A 95 -8.03 -17.78 15.29
CA THR A 95 -8.86 -18.90 15.75
C THR A 95 -9.43 -18.69 17.15
N PHE A 96 -8.69 -18.02 18.04
CA PHE A 96 -9.21 -17.63 19.36
C PHE A 96 -10.43 -16.72 19.21
N TRP A 97 -10.32 -15.65 18.42
CA TRP A 97 -11.44 -14.73 18.18
C TRP A 97 -12.64 -15.40 17.52
N GLN A 98 -12.40 -16.28 16.55
CA GLN A 98 -13.46 -17.07 15.90
C GLN A 98 -14.18 -17.98 16.90
N SER A 99 -13.44 -18.63 17.80
CA SER A 99 -14.01 -19.54 18.80
C SER A 99 -14.70 -18.80 19.94
N CYS A 100 -14.27 -17.56 20.23
CA CYS A 100 -14.79 -16.74 21.33
C CYS A 100 -15.82 -15.70 20.88
N TRP A 101 -16.33 -15.77 19.64
CA TRP A 101 -17.32 -14.81 19.13
C TRP A 101 -18.52 -14.66 20.06
N ASP A 102 -19.16 -15.77 20.44
CA ASP A 102 -20.36 -15.73 21.30
C ASP A 102 -20.12 -15.09 22.66
N PHE A 103 -18.87 -15.09 23.12
CA PHE A 103 -18.46 -14.45 24.37
C PHE A 103 -18.15 -12.96 24.21
N ALA A 104 -17.48 -12.56 23.13
CA ALA A 104 -16.95 -11.21 22.94
C ALA A 104 -17.80 -10.31 22.02
N LYS A 105 -18.85 -10.85 21.39
CA LYS A 105 -19.59 -10.15 20.34
C LYS A 105 -20.25 -8.85 20.81
N GLU A 106 -20.74 -8.78 22.05
CA GLU A 106 -21.42 -7.58 22.54
C GLU A 106 -20.45 -6.41 22.63
N GLU A 107 -19.26 -6.62 23.19
CA GLU A 107 -18.20 -5.62 23.29
C GLU A 107 -17.65 -5.23 21.90
N ILE A 108 -17.57 -6.20 20.98
CA ILE A 108 -17.13 -5.94 19.60
C ILE A 108 -18.14 -5.06 18.87
N LEU A 109 -19.43 -5.36 18.96
CA LEU A 109 -20.50 -4.57 18.34
C LEU A 109 -20.55 -3.15 18.91
N GLU A 110 -20.38 -3.00 20.23
CA GLU A 110 -20.29 -1.69 20.88
C GLU A 110 -19.10 -0.88 20.35
N MET A 111 -17.93 -1.50 20.18
CA MET A 111 -16.76 -0.83 19.59
C MET A 111 -17.01 -0.35 18.14
N PHE A 112 -17.69 -1.13 17.30
CA PHE A 112 -18.05 -0.69 15.94
C PHE A 112 -19.04 0.47 15.97
N LYS A 113 -20.00 0.45 16.91
CA LYS A 113 -20.96 1.52 17.09
C LYS A 113 -20.29 2.81 17.56
N GLU A 114 -19.41 2.72 18.57
CA GLU A 114 -18.64 3.88 19.06
C GLU A 114 -17.80 4.50 17.94
N PHE A 115 -17.18 3.67 17.09
CA PHE A 115 -16.43 4.14 15.95
C PHE A 115 -17.31 4.88 14.94
N HIS A 116 -18.49 4.35 14.63
CA HIS A 116 -19.42 5.00 13.71
C HIS A 116 -19.89 6.37 14.25
N GLU A 117 -20.24 6.43 15.53
CA GLU A 117 -20.77 7.65 16.15
C GLU A 117 -19.70 8.72 16.39
N HIS A 118 -18.47 8.32 16.76
CA HIS A 118 -17.43 9.24 17.26
C HIS A 118 -16.18 9.29 16.38
N SER A 119 -16.10 8.48 15.32
CA SER A 119 -14.90 8.33 14.49
C SER A 119 -13.64 7.99 15.30
N SER A 120 -13.83 7.28 16.42
CA SER A 120 -12.77 7.02 17.40
C SER A 120 -12.49 5.53 17.50
N PHE A 121 -11.21 5.18 17.51
CA PHE A 121 -10.74 3.80 17.64
C PHE A 121 -9.82 3.69 18.85
N LEU A 122 -9.94 2.59 19.61
CA LEU A 122 -9.14 2.36 20.80
C LEU A 122 -7.65 2.28 20.44
N LYS A 123 -6.86 3.24 20.95
CA LYS A 123 -5.42 3.35 20.68
C LYS A 123 -4.64 2.08 21.05
N SER A 124 -5.09 1.37 22.09
CA SER A 124 -4.48 0.11 22.54
C SER A 124 -4.55 -1.01 21.51
N LEU A 125 -5.62 -1.03 20.69
CA LEU A 125 -5.81 -1.99 19.61
C LEU A 125 -5.01 -1.62 18.36
N ASN A 126 -4.58 -0.36 18.23
CA ASN A 126 -3.80 0.09 17.09
C ASN A 126 -2.29 -0.17 17.21
N ASN A 127 -1.87 -0.97 18.20
CA ASN A 127 -0.49 -1.43 18.34
C ASN A 127 -0.22 -2.58 17.37
N THR A 128 0.90 -2.51 16.64
CA THR A 128 1.32 -3.55 15.69
C THR A 128 2.79 -3.86 15.86
N PHE A 129 3.19 -5.11 15.64
CA PHE A 129 4.59 -5.47 15.49
C PHE A 129 5.06 -5.28 14.06
N LEU A 130 6.16 -4.57 13.86
CA LEU A 130 6.85 -4.53 12.58
C LEU A 130 7.88 -5.66 12.51
N VAL A 131 7.76 -6.54 11.51
CA VAL A 131 8.66 -7.67 11.25
C VAL A 131 9.32 -7.50 9.88
N LEU A 132 10.63 -7.72 9.79
CA LEU A 132 11.38 -7.63 8.54
C LEU A 132 11.50 -8.99 7.86
N ILE A 133 11.07 -9.08 6.61
CA ILE A 133 11.18 -10.29 5.77
C ILE A 133 12.14 -10.01 4.60
N PRO A 134 13.23 -10.76 4.42
CA PRO A 134 14.17 -10.53 3.32
C PRO A 134 13.51 -10.74 1.95
N LYS A 135 13.76 -9.84 1.01
CA LYS A 135 13.29 -9.91 -0.40
C LYS A 135 14.13 -10.86 -1.25
N LYS A 136 15.39 -11.09 -0.87
CA LYS A 136 16.38 -11.87 -1.60
C LYS A 136 17.32 -12.60 -0.62
N SER A 137 18.02 -13.61 -1.11
CA SER A 137 19.10 -14.25 -0.34
C SER A 137 20.26 -13.28 -0.15
N GLY A 138 20.90 -13.33 1.04
CA GLY A 138 21.99 -12.40 1.37
C GLY A 138 21.54 -10.94 1.43
N ALA A 139 20.34 -10.67 1.96
CA ALA A 139 19.87 -9.32 2.21
C ALA A 139 20.79 -8.65 3.24
N GLU A 140 21.43 -7.54 2.84
CA GLU A 140 22.39 -6.82 3.66
C GLU A 140 21.94 -5.38 3.94
N ASP A 141 21.22 -4.75 3.00
CA ASP A 141 20.69 -3.40 3.15
C ASP A 141 19.26 -3.42 3.69
N LEU A 142 18.88 -2.43 4.51
CA LEU A 142 17.51 -2.32 5.02
C LEU A 142 16.46 -2.30 3.91
N GLY A 143 16.77 -1.72 2.75
CA GLY A 143 15.91 -1.73 1.57
C GLY A 143 15.67 -3.12 0.97
N ASP A 144 16.50 -4.10 1.30
CA ASP A 144 16.33 -5.50 0.90
C ASP A 144 15.29 -6.24 1.75
N PHE A 145 14.73 -5.61 2.79
CA PHE A 145 13.69 -6.20 3.62
C PHE A 145 12.31 -5.61 3.29
N ARG A 146 11.27 -6.43 3.44
CA ARG A 146 9.86 -6.01 3.46
C ARG A 146 9.46 -5.84 4.93
N PRO A 147 9.02 -4.65 5.34
CA PRO A 147 8.41 -4.47 6.63
C PRO A 147 6.98 -4.99 6.60
N ILE A 148 6.64 -5.97 7.43
CA ILE A 148 5.28 -6.50 7.59
C ILE A 148 4.76 -6.11 8.97
N SER A 149 3.58 -5.50 9.00
CA SER A 149 2.84 -5.19 10.22
C SER A 149 2.00 -6.40 10.65
N LEU A 150 2.30 -6.97 11.80
CA LEU A 150 1.47 -7.99 12.46
C LEU A 150 0.45 -7.29 13.34
N LEU A 151 -0.80 -7.30 12.90
CA LEU A 151 -1.94 -6.71 13.60
C LEU A 151 -2.50 -7.70 14.62
N GLY A 152 -2.99 -7.18 15.75
CA GLY A 152 -3.82 -7.97 16.66
C GLY A 152 -5.06 -8.52 15.95
N GLY A 153 -5.58 -9.66 16.42
CA GLY A 153 -6.71 -10.32 15.76
C GLY A 153 -7.93 -9.41 15.65
N SER A 154 -8.25 -8.71 16.75
CA SER A 154 -9.30 -7.68 16.83
C SER A 154 -9.19 -6.62 15.75
N THR A 155 -8.05 -5.95 15.66
CA THR A 155 -7.78 -4.90 14.67
C THR A 155 -7.83 -5.45 13.24
N SER A 156 -7.37 -6.68 13.03
CA SER A 156 -7.27 -7.27 11.70
C SER A 156 -8.65 -7.58 11.11
N TYR A 157 -9.57 -8.21 11.85
CA TYR A 157 -10.92 -8.44 11.30
C TYR A 157 -11.76 -7.16 11.28
N TRP A 158 -11.48 -6.21 12.19
CA TRP A 158 -12.13 -4.91 12.17
C TRP A 158 -11.83 -4.16 10.87
N LEU A 159 -10.56 -4.09 10.46
CA LEU A 159 -10.16 -3.50 9.17
C LEU A 159 -10.72 -4.28 7.97
N LYS A 160 -10.87 -5.60 8.09
CA LYS A 160 -11.50 -6.43 7.07
C LYS A 160 -13.00 -6.12 6.94
N ALA A 161 -13.73 -5.97 8.05
CA ALA A 161 -15.13 -5.56 8.06
C ALA A 161 -15.30 -4.18 7.40
N LEU A 162 -14.44 -3.22 7.77
CA LEU A 162 -14.42 -1.91 7.10
C LEU A 162 -14.23 -2.02 5.58
N GLY A 163 -13.30 -2.87 5.13
CA GLY A 163 -13.06 -3.07 3.69
C GLY A 163 -14.23 -3.76 2.97
N LEU A 164 -14.93 -4.68 3.63
CA LEU A 164 -16.07 -5.43 3.07
C LEU A 164 -17.34 -4.56 2.95
N SER A 165 -17.60 -3.70 3.94
CA SER A 165 -18.76 -2.81 3.94
C SER A 165 -18.62 -1.63 2.99
N GLY A 166 -17.47 -1.51 2.32
CA GLY A 166 -17.08 -0.41 1.47
C GLY A 166 -16.82 0.86 2.29
N TRP A 167 -15.61 1.37 2.15
CA TRP A 167 -15.06 2.46 2.97
C TRP A 167 -15.70 3.84 2.76
N GLY A 168 -16.75 3.94 1.94
CA GLY A 168 -17.04 5.14 1.15
C GLY A 168 -18.10 6.09 1.70
N GLY A 169 -18.02 6.50 2.96
CA GLY A 169 -18.77 7.70 3.36
C GLY A 169 -18.58 8.19 4.78
N CYS A 170 -18.04 7.35 5.65
CA CYS A 170 -17.36 7.84 6.82
C CYS A 170 -16.07 8.53 6.35
N GLY A 171 -16.05 9.88 6.31
CA GLY A 171 -14.85 10.72 6.12
C GLY A 171 -13.83 10.55 7.25
N VAL A 172 -13.60 9.30 7.64
CA VAL A 172 -12.96 8.85 8.85
C VAL A 172 -11.53 8.50 8.50
N ALA A 173 -10.62 9.14 9.23
CA ALA A 173 -9.21 8.94 9.06
C ALA A 173 -8.87 7.45 9.23
N TYR A 174 -8.13 6.89 8.27
CA TYR A 174 -7.43 5.62 8.47
C TYR A 174 -6.69 5.68 9.82
N PRO A 175 -6.95 4.76 10.77
CA PRO A 175 -6.38 4.88 12.10
C PRO A 175 -4.86 4.85 12.01
N GLN A 176 -4.22 6.01 12.22
CA GLN A 176 -2.77 6.12 12.16
C GLN A 176 -2.16 5.24 13.26
N PRO A 177 -1.34 4.23 12.90
CA PRO A 177 -0.87 3.24 13.85
C PRO A 177 0.08 3.85 14.88
N ASN A 178 -0.13 3.48 16.13
CA ASN A 178 0.93 3.50 17.13
C ASN A 178 1.79 2.28 16.86
N SER A 179 2.92 2.45 16.17
CA SER A 179 3.72 1.31 15.76
C SER A 179 4.71 0.94 16.86
N GLN A 180 4.73 -0.33 17.26
CA GLN A 180 5.77 -0.89 18.13
C GLN A 180 6.64 -1.80 17.26
N CYS A 181 7.86 -1.40 16.93
CA CYS A 181 8.73 -2.27 16.16
C CYS A 181 9.15 -3.43 17.07
N CYS A 182 8.94 -4.67 16.63
CA CYS A 182 9.44 -5.84 17.34
C CYS A 182 10.51 -6.49 16.48
N LEU A 183 11.74 -5.96 16.60
CA LEU A 183 12.91 -6.51 15.92
C LEU A 183 13.52 -7.57 16.82
N MET A 184 13.68 -8.79 16.28
CA MET A 184 14.29 -9.92 16.99
C MET A 184 13.64 -10.28 18.33
N GLY A 185 12.36 -9.98 18.53
CA GLY A 185 11.67 -10.25 19.79
C GLY A 185 11.90 -9.20 20.88
N CYS A 186 12.57 -8.08 20.57
CA CYS A 186 12.62 -6.91 21.45
C CYS A 186 11.69 -5.80 20.95
N GLN A 187 10.86 -5.31 21.86
CA GLN A 187 9.89 -4.26 21.60
C GLN A 187 10.54 -2.88 21.72
N LEU A 188 10.47 -2.10 20.64
CA LEU A 188 10.80 -0.68 20.61
C LEU A 188 9.54 0.10 20.25
N ALA A 189 9.16 1.05 21.09
CA ALA A 189 8.03 1.93 20.81
C ALA A 189 8.47 3.05 19.86
N PHE A 190 7.67 3.33 18.82
CA PHE A 190 7.84 4.49 17.94
C PHE A 190 6.67 5.44 18.10
N SER A 191 6.92 6.71 17.77
CA SER A 191 5.87 7.70 17.55
C SER A 191 4.87 7.20 16.49
N PRO A 192 3.62 7.69 16.52
CA PRO A 192 2.63 7.37 15.49
C PRO A 192 3.18 7.71 14.10
N SER A 193 2.95 6.82 13.12
CA SER A 193 3.27 7.16 11.72
C SER A 193 2.36 8.28 11.24
N THR A 194 2.87 9.16 10.39
CA THR A 194 2.07 10.21 9.76
C THR A 194 1.98 10.05 8.24
N LYS A 195 2.74 9.11 7.65
CA LYS A 195 2.62 8.70 6.24
C LYS A 195 2.83 7.19 6.05
N GLY A 196 2.34 6.67 4.94
CA GLY A 196 2.46 5.26 4.54
C GLY A 196 1.27 4.39 4.96
N LEU A 197 1.14 3.25 4.30
CA LEU A 197 0.12 2.23 4.57
C LEU A 197 0.78 0.97 5.14
N ARG A 198 0.08 0.23 6.00
CA ARG A 198 0.62 -0.96 6.66
C ARG A 198 0.66 -2.15 5.70
N GLN A 199 1.84 -2.71 5.46
CA GLN A 199 1.93 -3.95 4.71
C GLN A 199 1.46 -5.13 5.59
N GLY A 200 0.49 -5.91 5.12
CA GLY A 200 -0.15 -6.97 5.91
C GLY A 200 -1.50 -6.58 6.52
N ASP A 201 -1.89 -5.31 6.37
CA ASP A 201 -3.23 -4.83 6.71
C ASP A 201 -4.23 -5.16 5.59
N PRO A 202 -5.39 -5.78 5.91
CA PRO A 202 -6.44 -6.09 4.93
C PRO A 202 -6.97 -4.90 4.14
N LEU A 203 -6.93 -3.70 4.72
CA LEU A 203 -7.51 -2.49 4.14
C LEU A 203 -6.52 -1.69 3.27
N SER A 204 -5.22 -1.79 3.59
CA SER A 204 -4.18 -1.03 2.88
C SER A 204 -4.17 -1.21 1.35
N PRO A 205 -4.44 -2.40 0.78
CA PRO A 205 -4.55 -2.55 -0.68
C PRO A 205 -5.65 -1.69 -1.31
N TYR A 206 -6.82 -1.57 -0.66
CA TYR A 206 -7.93 -0.76 -1.17
C TYR A 206 -7.59 0.73 -1.14
N LEU A 207 -6.98 1.19 -0.04
CA LEU A 207 -6.51 2.58 0.09
C LEU A 207 -5.45 2.93 -0.95
N PHE A 208 -4.55 1.99 -1.23
CA PHE A 208 -3.56 2.17 -2.29
C PHE A 208 -4.21 2.32 -3.66
N VAL A 209 -5.19 1.46 -3.99
CA VAL A 209 -5.93 1.55 -5.26
C VAL A 209 -6.67 2.89 -5.39
N MET A 210 -7.32 3.37 -4.33
CA MET A 210 -7.94 4.70 -4.33
C MET A 210 -6.91 5.82 -4.54
N GLY A 211 -5.72 5.72 -3.95
CA GLY A 211 -4.63 6.67 -4.21
C GLY A 211 -4.14 6.64 -5.66
N MET A 212 -4.11 5.45 -6.29
CA MET A 212 -3.74 5.28 -7.69
C MET A 212 -4.76 5.87 -8.67
N GLU A 213 -6.01 6.11 -8.25
CA GLU A 213 -7.01 6.80 -9.05
C GLU A 213 -6.58 8.22 -9.44
N VAL A 214 -5.75 8.88 -8.61
CA VAL A 214 -5.14 10.16 -8.97
C VAL A 214 -4.29 10.03 -10.24
N LEU A 215 -3.49 8.97 -10.34
CA LEU A 215 -2.66 8.72 -11.52
C LEU A 215 -3.51 8.35 -12.74
N ASP A 216 -4.57 7.55 -12.55
CA ASP A 216 -5.57 7.25 -13.59
C ASP A 216 -6.14 8.54 -14.20
N VAL A 217 -6.68 9.43 -13.37
CA VAL A 217 -7.28 10.70 -13.81
C VAL A 217 -6.27 11.57 -14.55
N LEU A 218 -5.02 11.65 -14.06
CA LEU A 218 -3.98 12.43 -14.72
C LEU A 218 -3.64 11.87 -16.11
N ILE A 219 -3.51 10.54 -16.25
CA ILE A 219 -3.24 9.89 -17.54
C ILE A 219 -4.43 10.07 -18.48
N ARG A 220 -5.67 9.88 -18.02
CA ARG A 220 -6.87 10.08 -18.85
C ARG A 220 -6.95 11.49 -19.41
N ARG A 221 -6.68 12.51 -18.59
CA ARG A 221 -6.70 13.92 -19.03
C ARG A 221 -5.71 14.22 -20.15
N VAL A 222 -4.49 13.68 -20.09
CA VAL A 222 -3.52 13.91 -21.15
C VAL A 222 -3.84 13.12 -22.42
N VAL A 223 -4.51 11.97 -22.29
CA VAL A 223 -5.00 11.19 -23.44
C VAL A 223 -6.15 11.92 -24.11
N GLU A 224 -7.11 12.43 -23.33
CA GLU A 224 -8.21 13.28 -23.82
C GLU A 224 -7.70 14.57 -24.47
N GLY A 225 -6.62 15.15 -23.93
CA GLY A 225 -5.93 16.31 -24.50
C GLY A 225 -5.10 16.00 -25.75
N GLY A 226 -4.92 14.72 -26.12
CA GLY A 226 -4.13 14.30 -27.27
C GLY A 226 -2.61 14.34 -27.08
N PHE A 227 -2.13 14.51 -25.83
CA PHE A 227 -0.70 14.53 -25.50
C PHE A 227 -0.11 13.12 -25.28
N LEU A 228 -0.97 12.12 -25.05
CA LEU A 228 -0.63 10.71 -25.04
C LEU A 228 -1.62 9.92 -25.89
N SER A 229 -1.11 8.93 -26.62
CA SER A 229 -1.93 8.01 -27.41
C SER A 229 -1.90 6.61 -26.79
N GLY A 230 -3.07 6.08 -26.43
CA GLY A 230 -3.18 4.69 -25.98
C GLY A 230 -3.09 3.68 -27.13
N CYS A 231 -2.95 2.41 -26.78
CA CYS A 231 -2.94 1.30 -27.73
C CYS A 231 -4.37 0.93 -28.15
N ASN A 232 -4.63 0.89 -29.46
CA ASN A 232 -5.91 0.41 -29.99
C ASN A 232 -5.88 -1.11 -30.18
N ILE A 233 -6.62 -1.83 -29.33
CA ILE A 233 -6.79 -3.28 -29.45
C ILE A 233 -8.04 -3.57 -30.28
N ARG A 234 -7.84 -4.20 -31.44
CA ARG A 234 -8.94 -4.67 -32.30
C ARG A 234 -9.20 -6.15 -32.05
N GLY A 235 -10.31 -6.45 -31.37
CA GLY A 235 -10.82 -7.81 -31.19
C GLY A 235 -11.95 -8.11 -32.18
N GLY A 236 -11.63 -8.61 -33.38
CA GLY A 236 -12.64 -9.07 -34.35
C GLY A 236 -13.71 -8.01 -34.69
N SER A 237 -14.99 -8.38 -34.56
CA SER A 237 -16.17 -7.55 -34.90
C SER A 237 -16.50 -6.44 -33.88
N ARG A 238 -15.72 -6.30 -32.78
CA ARG A 238 -15.98 -5.26 -31.77
C ARG A 238 -15.32 -3.93 -32.16
N SER A 239 -15.92 -2.83 -31.70
CA SER A 239 -15.32 -1.50 -31.76
C SER A 239 -13.91 -1.53 -31.15
N PRO A 240 -12.94 -0.81 -31.74
CA PRO A 240 -11.59 -0.75 -31.20
C PRO A 240 -11.61 -0.22 -29.77
N LEU A 241 -10.95 -0.95 -28.86
CA LEU A 241 -10.77 -0.53 -27.47
C LEU A 241 -9.43 0.21 -27.37
N ASN A 242 -9.45 1.48 -26.96
CA ASN A 242 -8.23 2.22 -26.68
C ASN A 242 -7.82 2.01 -25.22
N ILE A 243 -6.64 1.46 -24.99
CA ILE A 243 -6.06 1.25 -23.67
C ILE A 243 -4.83 2.13 -23.54
N SER A 244 -4.87 3.13 -22.68
CA SER A 244 -3.71 4.00 -22.39
C SER A 244 -2.85 3.47 -21.25
N HIS A 245 -3.44 2.79 -20.26
CA HIS A 245 -2.68 2.29 -19.11
C HIS A 245 -3.43 1.15 -18.40
N LEU A 246 -2.68 0.38 -17.60
CA LEU A 246 -3.18 -0.73 -16.79
C LEU A 246 -2.50 -0.70 -15.43
N PHE A 247 -3.29 -0.88 -14.36
CA PHE A 247 -2.79 -0.98 -12.99
C PHE A 247 -2.95 -2.38 -12.44
N PHE A 248 -1.92 -2.87 -11.74
CA PHE A 248 -1.99 -4.03 -10.87
C PHE A 248 -1.20 -3.74 -9.59
N ALA A 249 -1.92 -3.28 -8.56
CA ALA A 249 -1.32 -2.70 -7.36
C ALA A 249 -0.27 -1.65 -7.74
N ASP A 250 0.98 -1.80 -7.30
CA ASP A 250 2.09 -0.90 -7.58
C ASP A 250 2.70 -1.06 -8.99
N ASN A 251 2.32 -2.09 -9.74
CA ASN A 251 2.79 -2.29 -11.10
C ASN A 251 1.87 -1.58 -12.09
N THR A 252 2.44 -0.65 -12.84
CA THR A 252 1.74 0.16 -13.84
C THR A 252 2.34 -0.08 -15.21
N ILE A 253 1.49 -0.34 -16.19
CA ILE A 253 1.86 -0.36 -17.61
C ILE A 253 1.20 0.84 -18.28
N VAL A 254 1.99 1.65 -18.99
CA VAL A 254 1.48 2.78 -19.78
C VAL A 254 1.81 2.53 -21.24
N PHE A 255 0.80 2.63 -22.09
CA PHE A 255 0.94 2.59 -23.54
C PHE A 255 1.05 4.01 -24.07
N CYS A 256 2.07 4.26 -24.88
CA CYS A 256 2.25 5.50 -25.62
C CYS A 256 2.90 5.22 -26.98
N GLU A 257 2.67 6.09 -27.93
CA GLU A 257 3.44 6.09 -29.18
C GLU A 257 4.93 6.41 -28.91
N ALA A 258 5.81 5.83 -29.72
CA ALA A 258 7.26 6.01 -29.64
C ALA A 258 7.67 7.41 -30.12
N SER A 259 7.35 8.41 -29.29
CA SER A 259 7.62 9.82 -29.52
C SER A 259 8.24 10.42 -28.27
N LYS A 260 9.31 11.20 -28.47
CA LYS A 260 9.96 11.95 -27.39
C LYS A 260 8.97 12.87 -26.67
N GLU A 261 8.09 13.53 -27.43
CA GLU A 261 7.08 14.43 -26.88
C GLU A 261 6.13 13.70 -25.92
N HIS A 262 5.66 12.51 -26.29
CA HIS A 262 4.78 11.72 -25.41
C HIS A 262 5.48 11.32 -24.11
N LEU A 263 6.75 10.91 -24.19
CA LEU A 263 7.52 10.54 -23.00
C LEU A 263 7.82 11.73 -22.09
N THR A 264 8.06 12.92 -22.66
CA THR A 264 8.18 14.15 -21.87
C THR A 264 6.87 14.43 -21.12
N HIS A 265 5.71 14.34 -21.78
CA HIS A 265 4.41 14.53 -21.10
C HIS A 265 4.17 13.48 -20.00
N LEU A 266 4.51 12.21 -20.26
CA LEU A 266 4.43 11.16 -19.26
C LEU A 266 5.33 11.46 -18.06
N SER A 267 6.58 11.86 -18.28
CA SER A 267 7.54 12.24 -17.24
C SER A 267 7.00 13.36 -16.35
N TRP A 268 6.37 14.39 -16.94
CA TRP A 268 5.71 15.44 -16.18
C TRP A 268 4.56 14.93 -15.31
N ILE A 269 3.68 14.08 -15.85
CA ILE A 269 2.54 13.52 -15.09
C ILE A 269 3.03 12.70 -13.91
N LEU A 270 4.04 11.86 -14.14
CA LEU A 270 4.66 11.04 -13.12
C LEU A 270 5.27 11.92 -12.02
N LEU A 271 5.94 13.01 -12.37
CA LEU A 271 6.46 13.99 -11.41
C LEU A 271 5.34 14.68 -10.62
N TRP A 272 4.26 15.11 -11.27
CA TRP A 272 3.10 15.71 -10.61
C TRP A 272 2.43 14.72 -9.65
N PHE A 273 2.32 13.45 -10.03
CA PHE A 273 1.80 12.39 -9.19
C PHE A 273 2.69 12.14 -7.96
N GLU A 274 4.02 12.08 -8.12
CA GLU A 274 4.93 11.97 -6.97
C GLU A 274 4.75 13.14 -6.00
N ALA A 275 4.67 14.37 -6.53
CA ALA A 275 4.53 15.58 -5.72
C ALA A 275 3.18 15.65 -4.99
N ALA A 276 2.13 15.08 -5.58
CA ALA A 276 0.78 15.07 -5.02
C ALA A 276 0.55 13.96 -3.98
N SER A 277 1.00 12.75 -4.31
CA SER A 277 0.75 11.55 -3.50
C SER A 277 1.82 11.31 -2.43
N GLY A 278 3.01 11.88 -2.61
CA GLY A 278 4.20 11.55 -1.82
C GLY A 278 4.80 10.18 -2.15
N LEU A 279 4.24 9.45 -3.14
CA LEU A 279 4.82 8.21 -3.65
C LEU A 279 6.04 8.51 -4.52
N ARG A 280 6.89 7.50 -4.70
CA ARG A 280 8.08 7.56 -5.55
C ARG A 280 8.06 6.46 -6.58
N ILE A 281 8.28 6.83 -7.82
CA ILE A 281 8.39 5.95 -8.97
C ILE A 281 9.79 5.39 -8.99
N ASN A 282 9.88 4.06 -9.05
CA ASN A 282 11.16 3.39 -9.07
C ASN A 282 11.68 3.28 -10.50
N LEU A 283 12.26 4.37 -11.02
CA LEU A 283 12.84 4.40 -12.37
C LEU A 283 13.95 3.35 -12.58
N ALA A 284 14.64 2.95 -11.50
CA ALA A 284 15.63 1.88 -11.54
C ALA A 284 15.02 0.47 -11.69
N LYS A 285 13.70 0.32 -11.57
CA LYS A 285 12.94 -0.89 -11.87
C LYS A 285 11.98 -0.73 -13.05
N SER A 286 11.68 0.51 -13.45
CA SER A 286 10.89 0.80 -14.63
C SER A 286 11.68 0.51 -15.90
N GLU A 287 10.97 0.05 -16.93
CA GLU A 287 11.55 -0.31 -18.21
C GLU A 287 10.67 0.20 -19.35
N ILE A 288 11.28 0.65 -20.43
CA ILE A 288 10.61 0.93 -21.70
C ILE A 288 10.76 -0.29 -22.61
N ILE A 289 9.64 -0.80 -23.11
CA ILE A 289 9.63 -2.01 -23.94
C ILE A 289 9.13 -1.61 -25.33
N PRO A 290 9.98 -1.66 -26.38
CA PRO A 290 9.54 -1.35 -27.73
C PRO A 290 8.60 -2.45 -28.24
N VAL A 291 7.50 -2.03 -28.88
CA VAL A 291 6.57 -2.93 -29.56
C VAL A 291 6.67 -2.69 -31.07
N GLY A 292 7.32 -3.60 -31.78
CA GLY A 292 7.64 -3.45 -33.20
C GLY A 292 8.99 -2.77 -33.43
N GLU A 293 9.19 -2.20 -34.62
CA GLU A 293 10.40 -1.45 -34.95
C GLU A 293 10.29 -0.02 -34.40
N VAL A 294 11.13 0.30 -33.43
CA VAL A 294 11.24 1.64 -32.82
C VAL A 294 12.67 2.14 -33.04
N VAL A 295 12.79 3.30 -33.68
CA VAL A 295 14.07 3.98 -33.89
C VAL A 295 14.42 4.74 -32.59
N GLU A 296 15.71 4.77 -32.23
CA GLU A 296 16.24 5.56 -31.10
C GLU A 296 15.61 5.21 -29.72
N ILE A 297 15.32 3.92 -29.47
CA ILE A 297 14.73 3.46 -28.20
C ILE A 297 15.59 3.83 -26.98
N GLU A 298 16.90 3.89 -27.13
CA GLU A 298 17.83 4.32 -26.07
C GLU A 298 17.64 5.79 -25.70
N GLU A 299 17.40 6.68 -26.68
CA GLU A 299 17.15 8.10 -26.42
C GLU A 299 15.80 8.30 -25.71
N LEU A 300 14.79 7.52 -26.13
CA LEU A 300 13.48 7.49 -25.50
C LEU A 300 13.55 7.01 -24.04
N ALA A 301 14.36 5.98 -23.77
CA ALA A 301 14.58 5.49 -22.41
C ALA A 301 15.24 6.56 -21.51
N VAL A 302 16.18 7.34 -22.05
CA VAL A 302 16.85 8.43 -21.34
C VAL A 302 15.87 9.56 -21.00
N GLU A 303 14.93 9.88 -21.89
CA GLU A 303 13.92 10.93 -21.64
C GLU A 303 13.05 10.63 -20.42
N LEU A 304 12.68 9.36 -20.22
CA LEU A 304 11.92 8.91 -19.05
C LEU A 304 12.82 8.59 -17.84
N GLY A 305 14.12 8.38 -18.07
CA GLY A 305 15.10 7.99 -17.05
C GLY A 305 15.03 6.51 -16.65
N CYS A 306 14.56 5.64 -17.54
CA CYS A 306 14.39 4.21 -17.30
C CYS A 306 15.32 3.36 -18.18
N ARG A 307 15.28 2.03 -18.01
CA ARG A 307 16.07 1.10 -18.85
C ARG A 307 15.27 0.61 -20.04
N VAL A 308 15.95 0.20 -21.12
CA VAL A 308 15.31 -0.56 -22.19
C VAL A 308 15.13 -2.01 -21.73
N GLY A 309 13.89 -2.49 -21.76
CA GLY A 309 13.52 -3.86 -21.41
C GLY A 309 13.09 -4.68 -22.62
N SER A 310 12.71 -5.93 -22.37
CA SER A 310 12.16 -6.85 -23.37
C SER A 310 10.91 -7.51 -22.85
N LEU A 311 9.99 -7.88 -23.74
CA LEU A 311 8.84 -8.70 -23.35
C LEU A 311 9.30 -10.04 -22.74
N PRO A 312 8.61 -10.56 -21.71
CA PRO A 312 8.89 -11.89 -21.17
C PRO A 312 8.79 -12.93 -22.30
N SER A 313 9.83 -13.76 -22.42
CA SER A 313 9.90 -14.89 -23.35
C SER A 313 9.03 -16.06 -22.92
#